data_AF-A0A9P3KBA6-F1
#
_entry.id   AF-A0A9P3KBA6-F1
#
_cell.length_a   1.000
_cell.length_b   1.000
_cell.length_c   1.000
_cell.angle_alpha   90.00
_cell.angle_beta   90.00
_cell.angle_gamma   90.00
#
_symmetry.space_group_name_H-M   'P 1'
#
loop_
_entity.id
_entity.type
_entity.pdbx_description
1 polymer ?
#
loop_
_entity_poly.entity_id
_entity_poly.type
_entity_poly.pdbx_seq_one_letter_code
_entity_poly.pdbx_strand_id
1 'polypeptide(L)'
;MRLHLVQRAVGSVTIHIKTLRSALVQPAKPAAGAGRSLHRERYRRLCFLNVFTIRASHLVSGTLAFMSAQLQRAALLADKMLLLCPQPSKPEQGHPQDLLSFQEAHAQFLLYCRTRCLLDPVNAPIRERLDSLLQLVLDVHRSVDSAPLAAPLAEFFLDDDAPIWEEVEEHAGEFNEALDDLLTFLTRKQEVSRPASRLMQYLSFPKPK
;
A
#
# COMPACT_ATOMS: atom_id res chain seq x y z
N MET A 1 -8.17 9.66 -0.01
CA MET A 1 -9.16 9.09 0.94
C MET A 1 -8.98 7.58 1.15
N ARG A 2 -8.73 6.77 0.12
CA ARG A 2 -8.63 5.29 0.21
C ARG A 2 -7.45 4.76 1.05
N LEU A 3 -6.24 5.34 0.93
CA LEU A 3 -5.04 4.86 1.65
C LEU A 3 -5.16 4.87 3.19
N HIS A 4 -5.87 5.83 3.78
CA HIS A 4 -6.10 5.85 5.24
C HIS A 4 -7.02 4.72 5.70
N LEU A 5 -8.01 4.34 4.88
CA LEU A 5 -8.86 3.18 5.16
C LEU A 5 -8.04 1.90 5.13
N VAL A 6 -7.16 1.75 4.12
CA VAL A 6 -6.26 0.60 4.00
C VAL A 6 -5.27 0.55 5.19
N GLN A 7 -4.72 1.69 5.61
CA GLN A 7 -3.84 1.74 6.78
C GLN A 7 -4.55 1.28 8.06
N ARG A 8 -5.81 1.68 8.26
CA ARG A 8 -6.64 1.19 9.39
C ARG A 8 -6.94 -0.29 9.27
N ALA A 9 -7.26 -0.78 8.08
CA ALA A 9 -7.51 -2.18 7.79
C ALA A 9 -6.30 -3.05 8.15
N VAL A 10 -5.09 -2.67 7.70
CA VAL A 10 -3.83 -3.36 8.07
C VAL A 10 -3.61 -3.36 9.58
N GLY A 11 -3.88 -2.23 10.25
CA GLY A 11 -3.80 -2.14 11.71
C GLY A 11 -4.76 -3.09 12.41
N SER A 12 -6.00 -3.19 11.94
CA SER A 12 -7.01 -4.11 12.46
C SER A 12 -6.58 -5.57 12.30
N VAL A 13 -6.17 -5.99 11.09
CA VAL A 13 -5.69 -7.37 10.85
C VAL A 13 -4.48 -7.69 11.74
N THR A 14 -3.57 -6.73 11.95
CA THR A 14 -2.42 -6.90 12.86
C THR A 14 -2.84 -7.14 14.30
N ILE A 15 -3.90 -6.47 14.78
CA ILE A 15 -4.45 -6.70 16.13
C ILE A 15 -5.02 -8.11 16.23
N HIS A 16 -5.79 -8.56 15.22
CA HIS A 16 -6.31 -9.93 15.17
C HIS A 16 -5.19 -10.97 15.26
N ILE A 17 -4.11 -10.83 14.48
CA ILE A 17 -2.95 -11.75 14.54
C ILE A 17 -2.32 -11.79 15.93
N LYS A 18 -2.17 -10.64 16.60
CA LYS A 18 -1.61 -10.60 17.96
C LYS A 18 -2.50 -11.34 18.96
N THR A 19 -3.81 -11.15 18.88
CA THR A 19 -4.77 -11.86 19.72
C THR A 19 -4.69 -13.37 19.49
N LEU A 20 -4.63 -13.81 18.23
CA LEU A 20 -4.50 -15.23 17.88
C LEU A 20 -3.20 -15.85 18.34
N ARG A 21 -2.08 -15.13 18.19
CA ARG A 21 -0.79 -15.59 18.70
C ARG A 21 -0.86 -15.80 20.22
N SER A 22 -1.49 -14.90 20.96
CA SER A 22 -1.62 -15.04 22.41
C SER A 22 -2.48 -16.24 22.82
N ALA A 23 -3.54 -16.53 22.06
CA ALA A 23 -4.40 -17.70 22.25
C ALA A 23 -3.67 -19.02 21.97
N LEU A 24 -2.88 -19.07 20.88
CA LEU A 24 -2.11 -20.26 20.50
C LEU A 24 -0.97 -20.62 21.47
N VAL A 25 -0.53 -19.66 22.30
CA VAL A 25 0.52 -19.87 23.31
C VAL A 25 -0.04 -20.41 24.64
N GLN A 26 -1.36 -20.40 24.85
CA GLN A 26 -1.96 -21.02 26.03
C GLN A 26 -1.82 -22.56 25.94
N PRO A 27 -1.26 -23.22 26.96
CA PRO A 27 -0.78 -24.59 26.83
C PRO A 27 -1.93 -25.58 27.01
N ALA A 28 -2.69 -25.86 25.95
CA ALA A 28 -3.32 -27.17 25.85
C ALA A 28 -2.20 -28.17 25.52
N LYS A 29 -1.75 -28.96 26.50
CA LYS A 29 -0.84 -30.11 26.25
C LYS A 29 -1.42 -30.89 25.07
N PRO A 30 -0.75 -30.96 23.90
CA PRO A 30 -1.34 -31.61 22.75
C PRO A 30 -1.49 -33.10 23.04
N ALA A 31 -2.72 -33.56 23.19
CA ALA A 31 -3.07 -34.98 23.16
C ALA A 31 -2.48 -35.58 21.87
N ALA A 32 -1.91 -36.79 21.97
CA ALA A 32 -1.13 -37.40 20.89
C ALA A 32 -1.91 -37.49 19.56
N GLY A 33 -1.19 -37.40 18.43
CA GLY A 33 -1.74 -37.58 17.08
C GLY A 33 -2.42 -36.33 16.52
N ALA A 34 -3.76 -36.31 16.54
CA ALA A 34 -4.59 -35.30 15.86
C ALA A 34 -4.43 -33.88 16.41
N GLY A 35 -4.15 -33.73 17.72
CA GLY A 35 -3.91 -32.41 18.31
C GLY A 35 -2.63 -31.71 17.82
N ARG A 36 -1.64 -32.47 17.31
CA ARG A 36 -0.37 -31.91 16.81
C ARG A 36 -0.46 -31.45 15.36
N SER A 37 -1.21 -32.14 14.50
CA SER A 37 -1.42 -31.72 13.10
C SER A 37 -2.22 -30.44 13.04
N LEU A 38 -3.30 -30.38 13.81
CA LEU A 38 -4.16 -29.21 13.95
C LEU A 38 -3.38 -27.97 14.42
N HIS A 39 -2.52 -28.13 15.44
CA HIS A 39 -1.68 -27.05 15.92
C HIS A 39 -0.68 -26.54 14.87
N ARG A 40 -0.10 -27.45 14.06
CA ARG A 40 0.82 -27.07 12.97
C ARG A 40 0.11 -26.27 11.89
N GLU A 41 -1.09 -26.67 11.48
CA GLU A 41 -1.84 -25.94 10.45
C GLU A 41 -2.24 -24.55 10.93
N ARG A 42 -2.73 -24.43 12.17
CA ARG A 42 -3.01 -23.13 12.80
C ARG A 42 -1.78 -22.23 12.86
N TYR A 43 -0.62 -22.78 13.20
CA TYR A 43 0.63 -22.02 13.19
C TYR A 43 1.03 -21.57 11.77
N ARG A 44 0.83 -22.43 10.76
CA ARG A 44 1.06 -22.10 9.35
C ARG A 44 0.19 -20.93 8.90
N ARG A 45 -1.12 -20.96 9.19
CA ARG A 45 -2.07 -19.87 8.88
C ARG A 45 -1.67 -18.55 9.56
N LEU A 46 -1.29 -18.61 10.83
CA LEU A 46 -0.78 -17.44 11.56
C LEU A 46 0.48 -16.86 10.91
N CYS A 47 1.43 -17.71 10.53
CA CYS A 47 2.65 -17.29 9.83
C CYS A 47 2.33 -16.64 8.48
N PHE A 48 1.42 -17.23 7.72
CA PHE A 48 0.97 -16.71 6.43
C PHE A 48 0.35 -15.31 6.56
N LEU A 49 -0.61 -15.12 7.48
CA LEU A 49 -1.19 -13.80 7.77
C LEU A 49 -0.16 -12.79 8.28
N ASN A 50 0.82 -13.24 9.06
CA ASN A 50 1.89 -12.37 9.54
C ASN A 50 2.78 -11.88 8.37
N VAL A 51 3.08 -12.74 7.41
CA VAL A 51 3.78 -12.32 6.17
C VAL A 51 2.95 -11.33 5.38
N PHE A 52 1.66 -11.63 5.15
CA PHE A 52 0.73 -10.71 4.48
C PHE A 52 0.71 -9.32 5.15
N THR A 53 0.49 -9.25 6.46
CA THR A 53 0.40 -7.96 7.18
C THR A 53 1.69 -7.17 7.15
N ILE A 54 2.86 -7.80 7.23
CA ILE A 54 4.15 -7.14 7.05
C ILE A 54 4.24 -6.56 5.64
N ARG A 55 3.89 -7.33 4.61
CA ARG A 55 3.96 -6.89 3.22
C ARG A 55 2.97 -5.78 2.90
N ALA A 56 1.72 -5.91 3.35
CA ALA A 56 0.68 -4.90 3.22
C ALA A 56 1.05 -3.60 3.96
N SER A 57 1.62 -3.70 5.16
CA SER A 57 2.13 -2.53 5.91
C SER A 57 3.20 -1.79 5.12
N HIS A 58 4.15 -2.53 4.52
CA HIS A 58 5.22 -1.96 3.71
C HIS A 58 4.68 -1.32 2.42
N LEU A 59 3.77 -1.99 1.72
CA LEU A 59 3.10 -1.44 0.54
C LEU A 59 2.40 -0.11 0.87
N VAL A 60 1.59 -0.08 1.93
CA VAL A 60 0.81 1.10 2.31
C VAL A 60 1.72 2.25 2.73
N SER A 61 2.70 1.98 3.60
CA SER A 61 3.65 2.99 4.07
C SER A 61 4.55 3.51 2.95
N GLY A 62 5.06 2.63 2.09
CA GLY A 62 5.84 2.99 0.91
C GLY A 62 5.03 3.82 -0.08
N THR A 63 3.77 3.46 -0.34
CA THR A 63 2.87 4.25 -1.20
C THR A 63 2.58 5.63 -0.60
N LEU A 64 2.32 5.71 0.70
CA LEU A 64 2.11 6.98 1.41
C LEU A 64 3.36 7.88 1.37
N ALA A 65 4.53 7.30 1.63
CA ALA A 65 5.80 8.02 1.58
C ALA A 65 6.10 8.55 0.16
N PHE A 66 5.87 7.72 -0.86
CA PHE A 66 6.01 8.12 -2.27
C PHE A 66 5.10 9.31 -2.60
N MET A 67 3.80 9.21 -2.30
CA MET A 67 2.83 10.27 -2.58
C MET A 67 3.16 11.56 -1.83
N SER A 68 3.50 11.46 -0.55
CA SER A 68 3.90 12.61 0.27
C SER A 68 5.14 13.31 -0.30
N ALA A 69 6.14 12.54 -0.74
CA ALA A 69 7.34 13.09 -1.37
C ALA A 69 7.07 13.74 -2.73
N GLN A 70 6.08 13.27 -3.51
CA GLN A 70 5.70 13.98 -4.75
C GLN A 70 4.94 15.28 -4.45
N LEU A 71 4.05 15.27 -3.45
CA LEU A 71 3.31 16.46 -3.03
C LEU A 71 4.23 17.55 -2.50
N GLN A 72 5.22 17.21 -1.66
CA GLN A 72 6.21 18.16 -1.16
C GLN A 72 7.03 18.79 -2.30
N ARG A 73 7.42 17.99 -3.30
CA ARG A 73 8.14 18.50 -4.47
C ARG A 73 7.25 19.40 -5.33
N ALA A 74 5.97 19.05 -5.49
CA ALA A 74 5.02 19.89 -6.17
C ALA A 74 4.82 21.23 -5.44
N ALA A 75 4.65 21.22 -4.12
CA ALA A 75 4.56 22.43 -3.32
C ALA A 75 5.78 23.35 -3.51
N LEU A 76 7.00 22.81 -3.41
CA LEU A 76 8.23 23.57 -3.64
C LEU A 76 8.35 24.13 -5.07
N LEU A 77 7.83 23.44 -6.08
CA LEU A 77 7.80 23.93 -7.45
C LEU A 77 6.76 25.05 -7.62
N ALA A 78 5.60 24.92 -6.98
CA ALA A 78 4.58 25.96 -6.96
C ALA A 78 5.10 27.24 -6.28
N ASP A 79 5.82 27.11 -5.15
CA ASP A 79 6.45 28.25 -4.48
C ASP A 79 7.46 28.96 -5.39
N LYS A 80 8.29 28.19 -6.12
CA LYS A 80 9.22 28.75 -7.10
C LYS A 80 8.51 29.48 -8.23
N MET A 81 7.38 28.97 -8.69
CA MET A 81 6.57 29.64 -9.71
C MET A 81 5.98 30.96 -9.21
N LEU A 82 5.53 31.04 -7.96
CA LEU A 82 5.02 32.27 -7.37
C LEU A 82 6.11 33.36 -7.30
N LEU A 83 7.37 32.98 -7.14
CA LEU A 83 8.51 33.90 -7.22
C LEU A 83 8.82 34.36 -8.65
N LEU A 84 8.41 33.60 -9.67
CA LEU A 84 8.52 33.96 -11.08
C LEU A 84 7.32 34.75 -11.60
N CYS A 85 6.25 34.89 -10.80
CA CYS A 85 5.14 35.79 -11.13
C CYS A 85 5.69 37.22 -11.24
N PRO A 86 5.41 37.94 -12.34
CA PRO A 86 5.76 39.35 -12.42
C PRO A 86 5.10 40.08 -11.26
N GLN A 87 5.91 40.76 -10.44
CA GLN A 87 5.37 41.58 -9.35
C GLN A 87 4.57 42.73 -9.96
N PRO A 88 3.47 43.17 -9.31
CA PRO A 88 2.66 44.29 -9.77
C PRO A 88 3.36 45.63 -9.53
N SER A 89 4.63 45.76 -9.90
CA SER A 89 5.38 47.00 -9.88
C SER A 89 5.29 47.66 -11.25
N LYS A 90 4.20 48.41 -11.43
CA LYS A 90 3.81 49.29 -12.55
C LYS A 90 3.08 48.61 -13.73
N PRO A 91 1.87 49.08 -14.09
CA PRO A 91 1.02 48.47 -15.12
C PRO A 91 1.53 48.63 -16.57
N GLU A 92 2.62 49.35 -16.80
CA GLU A 92 3.10 49.69 -18.15
C GLU A 92 4.26 48.82 -18.67
N GLN A 93 4.75 47.83 -17.92
CA GLN A 93 5.91 47.02 -18.32
C GLN A 93 5.76 45.51 -18.08
N GLY A 94 4.54 44.97 -18.18
CA GLY A 94 4.40 43.52 -18.35
C GLY A 94 4.81 43.15 -19.77
N HIS A 95 6.08 42.76 -19.98
CA HIS A 95 6.52 42.31 -21.30
C HIS A 95 5.73 41.04 -21.67
N PRO A 96 5.17 40.92 -22.89
CA PRO A 96 4.44 39.71 -23.31
C PRO A 96 5.28 38.42 -23.20
N GLN A 97 6.61 38.52 -23.18
CA GLN A 97 7.54 37.42 -22.90
C GLN A 97 7.46 36.89 -21.46
N ASP A 98 7.11 37.72 -20.47
CA ASP A 98 7.01 37.30 -19.07
C ASP A 98 5.75 36.46 -18.84
N LEU A 99 4.64 36.85 -19.47
CA LEU A 99 3.39 36.10 -19.48
C LEU A 99 3.53 34.74 -20.16
N LEU A 100 4.23 34.68 -21.30
CA LEU A 100 4.53 33.42 -22.00
C LEU A 100 5.45 32.53 -21.16
N SER A 101 6.50 33.09 -20.57
CA SER A 101 7.43 32.36 -19.69
C SER A 101 6.71 31.80 -18.45
N PHE A 102 5.77 32.56 -17.87
CA PHE A 102 4.95 32.11 -16.76
C PHE A 102 3.97 30.99 -17.17
N GLN A 103 3.32 31.12 -18.33
CA GLN A 103 2.42 30.07 -18.85
C GLN A 103 3.17 28.77 -19.14
N GLU A 104 4.38 28.85 -19.70
CA GLU A 104 5.25 27.70 -19.92
C GLU A 104 5.68 27.05 -18.60
N ALA A 105 6.10 27.85 -17.61
CA ALA A 105 6.45 27.34 -16.28
C ALA A 105 5.25 26.65 -15.61
N HIS A 106 4.04 27.21 -15.74
CA HIS A 106 2.81 26.61 -15.24
C HIS A 106 2.43 25.32 -15.94
N ALA A 107 2.53 25.28 -17.27
CA ALA A 107 2.30 24.05 -18.04
C ALA A 107 3.30 22.95 -17.64
N GLN A 108 4.58 23.28 -17.48
CA GLN A 108 5.60 22.34 -17.01
C GLN A 108 5.33 21.85 -15.58
N PHE A 109 4.84 22.71 -14.69
CA PHE A 109 4.45 22.33 -13.35
C PHE A 109 3.26 21.36 -13.32
N LEU A 110 2.22 21.63 -14.10
CA LEU A 110 1.07 20.73 -14.22
C LEU A 110 1.48 19.38 -14.83
N LEU A 111 2.35 19.40 -15.85
CA LEU A 111 2.90 18.19 -16.46
C LEU A 111 3.76 17.40 -15.44
N TYR A 112 4.54 18.09 -14.61
CA TYR A 112 5.30 17.48 -13.52
C TYR A 112 4.36 16.77 -12.54
N CYS A 113 3.32 17.46 -12.06
CA CYS A 113 2.36 16.88 -11.13
C CYS A 113 1.66 15.67 -11.74
N ARG A 114 1.22 15.78 -12.99
CA ARG A 114 0.54 14.69 -13.72
C ARG A 114 1.44 13.46 -13.87
N THR A 115 2.67 13.64 -14.31
CA THR A 115 3.60 12.52 -14.55
C THR A 115 4.12 11.90 -13.27
N ARG A 116 4.46 12.70 -12.26
CA ARG A 116 5.10 12.21 -11.02
C ARG A 116 4.12 11.62 -10.03
N CYS A 117 2.88 12.10 -9.98
CA CYS A 117 1.83 11.54 -9.14
C CYS A 117 1.09 10.37 -9.82
N LEU A 118 1.67 9.77 -10.87
CA LEU A 118 1.09 8.67 -11.65
C LEU A 118 -0.23 9.00 -12.35
N LEU A 119 -0.67 10.26 -12.38
CA LEU A 119 -1.93 10.67 -13.00
C LEU A 119 -1.85 10.67 -14.54
N ASP A 120 -0.65 10.59 -15.10
CA ASP A 120 -0.44 10.40 -16.53
C ASP A 120 -0.98 9.05 -17.02
N PRO A 121 -1.70 8.99 -18.16
CA PRO A 121 -2.16 7.74 -18.77
C PRO A 121 -1.06 6.69 -18.97
N VAL A 122 0.18 7.10 -19.23
CA VAL A 122 1.32 6.17 -19.37
C VAL A 122 1.58 5.39 -18.08
N ASN A 123 1.21 5.95 -16.92
CA ASN A 123 1.33 5.31 -15.61
C ASN A 123 0.03 4.63 -15.14
N ALA A 124 -1.03 4.61 -15.96
CA ALA A 124 -2.29 3.92 -15.62
C ALA A 124 -2.07 2.45 -15.20
N PRO A 125 -1.20 1.65 -15.88
CA PRO A 125 -0.96 0.27 -15.47
C PRO A 125 -0.35 0.10 -14.06
N ILE A 126 0.40 1.11 -13.58
CA ILE A 126 0.96 1.12 -12.22
C ILE A 126 -0.14 1.41 -11.22
N ARG A 127 -0.97 2.42 -11.50
CA ARG A 127 -2.11 2.81 -10.67
C ARG A 127 -3.11 1.67 -10.52
N GLU A 128 -3.49 1.03 -11.61
CA GLU A 128 -4.44 -0.09 -11.59
C GLU A 128 -3.94 -1.23 -10.71
N ARG A 129 -2.66 -1.59 -10.81
CA ARG A 129 -2.04 -2.61 -9.93
C ARG A 129 -2.01 -2.19 -8.47
N LEU A 130 -1.68 -0.93 -8.19
CA LEU A 130 -1.73 -0.40 -6.82
C LEU A 130 -3.16 -0.42 -6.29
N ASP A 131 -4.14 0.01 -7.07
CA ASP A 131 -5.55 0.03 -6.67
C ASP A 131 -6.08 -1.38 -6.41
N SER A 132 -5.73 -2.37 -7.24
CA SER A 132 -6.06 -3.78 -7.01
C SER A 132 -5.43 -4.30 -5.72
N LEU A 133 -4.15 -4.03 -5.47
CA LEU A 133 -3.49 -4.44 -4.22
C LEU A 133 -4.13 -3.81 -2.98
N LEU A 134 -4.45 -2.51 -3.05
CA LEU A 134 -5.14 -1.82 -1.96
C LEU A 134 -6.54 -2.37 -1.73
N GLN A 135 -7.22 -2.83 -2.78
CA GLN A 135 -8.52 -3.48 -2.69
C GLN A 135 -8.41 -4.85 -2.01
N LEU A 136 -7.45 -5.69 -2.42
CA LEU A 136 -7.20 -6.99 -1.79
C LEU A 136 -6.91 -6.87 -0.28
N VAL A 137 -6.18 -5.83 0.14
CA VAL A 137 -5.97 -5.58 1.57
C VAL A 137 -7.29 -5.28 2.31
N LEU A 138 -8.21 -4.57 1.69
CA LEU A 138 -9.53 -4.32 2.25
C LEU A 138 -10.38 -5.59 2.28
N ASP A 139 -10.27 -6.44 1.26
CA ASP A 139 -11.05 -7.68 1.16
C ASP A 139 -10.58 -8.71 2.20
N VAL A 140 -9.26 -8.84 2.41
CA VAL A 140 -8.71 -9.59 3.57
C VAL A 140 -9.25 -9.04 4.88
N HIS A 141 -9.24 -7.72 5.07
CA HIS A 141 -9.74 -7.12 6.30
C HIS A 141 -11.23 -7.39 6.52
N ARG A 142 -12.07 -7.27 5.49
CA ARG A 142 -13.51 -7.58 5.58
C ARG A 142 -13.74 -9.04 5.93
N SER A 143 -12.99 -9.94 5.30
CA SER A 143 -13.09 -11.39 5.58
C SER A 143 -12.76 -11.67 7.04
N VAL A 144 -11.68 -11.07 7.57
CA VAL A 144 -11.30 -11.17 9.00
C VAL A 144 -12.34 -10.52 9.93
N ASP A 145 -12.88 -9.36 9.59
CA ASP A 145 -13.82 -8.60 10.44
C ASP A 145 -15.24 -9.18 10.45
N SER A 146 -15.62 -9.88 9.37
CA SER A 146 -16.90 -10.58 9.24
C SER A 146 -17.00 -11.84 10.11
N ALA A 147 -15.88 -12.31 10.68
CA ALA A 147 -15.86 -13.37 11.65
C ALA A 147 -16.57 -12.91 12.94
N PRO A 148 -17.72 -13.50 13.34
CA PRO A 148 -18.46 -13.07 14.51
C PRO A 148 -17.57 -13.13 15.77
N LEU A 149 -17.38 -11.98 16.41
CA LEU A 149 -16.66 -11.77 17.69
C LEU A 149 -17.28 -12.50 18.90
N ALA A 150 -18.21 -13.43 18.69
CA ALA A 150 -19.10 -14.00 19.72
C ALA A 150 -18.56 -15.27 20.41
N ALA A 151 -17.36 -15.73 20.06
CA ALA A 151 -16.59 -16.70 20.83
C ALA A 151 -15.20 -16.10 21.10
N PRO A 152 -14.44 -16.51 22.14
CA PRO A 152 -13.07 -16.03 22.27
C PRO A 152 -12.39 -16.29 20.93
N LEU A 153 -11.81 -15.27 20.28
CA LEU A 153 -11.18 -15.36 18.95
C LEU A 153 -10.26 -16.58 18.80
N ALA A 154 -9.75 -17.12 19.92
CA ALA A 154 -9.22 -18.47 19.99
C ALA A 154 -10.16 -19.53 19.37
N GLU A 155 -11.29 -19.86 19.97
CA GLU A 155 -12.16 -20.98 19.56
C GLU A 155 -12.66 -20.86 18.11
N PHE A 156 -12.97 -19.65 17.64
CA PHE A 156 -13.47 -19.43 16.27
C PHE A 156 -12.39 -19.59 15.19
N PHE A 157 -11.15 -19.21 15.48
CA PHE A 157 -10.01 -19.42 14.57
C PHE A 157 -9.42 -20.84 14.65
N LEU A 158 -9.91 -21.63 15.59
CA LEU A 158 -9.49 -23.00 15.84
C LEU A 158 -10.47 -24.02 15.23
N ASP A 159 -11.62 -23.61 14.70
CA ASP A 159 -12.48 -24.48 13.90
C ASP A 159 -11.98 -24.54 12.44
N ASP A 160 -11.60 -25.74 12.00
CA ASP A 160 -11.03 -25.99 10.66
C ASP A 160 -12.06 -25.77 9.53
N ASP A 161 -13.36 -25.83 9.85
CA ASP A 161 -14.47 -25.77 8.90
C ASP A 161 -15.05 -24.35 8.69
N ALA A 162 -14.40 -23.31 9.21
CA ALA A 162 -14.88 -21.94 8.98
C ALA A 162 -14.53 -21.50 7.54
N PRO A 163 -15.51 -21.36 6.61
CA PRO A 163 -15.28 -20.98 5.21
C PRO A 163 -14.57 -19.62 5.04
N ILE A 164 -14.56 -18.83 6.11
CA ILE A 164 -13.89 -17.54 6.21
C ILE A 164 -12.37 -17.67 6.00
N TRP A 165 -11.75 -18.78 6.39
CA TRP A 165 -10.30 -18.96 6.27
C TRP A 165 -9.84 -19.20 4.84
N GLU A 166 -10.64 -19.91 4.04
CA GLU A 166 -10.34 -20.12 2.63
C GLU A 166 -10.35 -18.79 1.88
N GLU A 167 -11.36 -17.94 2.12
CA GLU A 167 -11.43 -16.58 1.53
C GLU A 167 -10.27 -15.68 2.00
N VAL A 168 -9.88 -15.76 3.27
CA VAL A 168 -8.73 -14.99 3.79
C VAL A 168 -7.42 -15.44 3.14
N GLU A 169 -7.22 -16.76 3.00
CA GLU A 169 -6.04 -17.34 2.36
C GLU A 169 -5.98 -17.01 0.87
N GLU A 170 -7.11 -17.07 0.18
CA GLU A 170 -7.26 -16.72 -1.22
C GLU A 170 -6.88 -15.25 -1.46
N HIS A 171 -7.56 -14.30 -0.80
CA HIS A 171 -7.29 -12.87 -1.00
C HIS A 171 -5.86 -12.47 -0.59
N ALA A 172 -5.31 -13.06 0.46
CA ALA A 172 -3.94 -12.80 0.87
C ALA A 172 -2.90 -13.48 -0.06
N GLY A 173 -3.25 -14.62 -0.66
CA GLY A 173 -2.48 -15.28 -1.72
C GLY A 173 -2.42 -14.41 -2.97
N GLU A 174 -3.58 -13.99 -3.48
CA GLU A 174 -3.72 -13.06 -4.61
C GLU A 174 -2.96 -11.76 -4.36
N PHE A 175 -3.00 -11.22 -3.14
CA PHE A 175 -2.23 -10.04 -2.77
C PHE A 175 -0.71 -10.26 -2.94
N ASN A 176 -0.20 -11.41 -2.48
CA ASN A 176 1.22 -11.72 -2.57
C ASN A 176 1.67 -11.82 -4.04
N GLU A 177 0.91 -12.53 -4.86
CA GLU A 177 1.17 -12.69 -6.29
C GLU A 177 1.11 -11.34 -7.02
N ALA A 178 0.04 -10.58 -6.80
CA ALA A 178 -0.12 -9.25 -7.40
C ALA A 178 0.98 -8.27 -6.98
N LEU A 179 1.52 -8.41 -5.76
CA LEU A 179 2.60 -7.57 -5.27
C LEU A 179 3.93 -7.92 -5.95
N ASP A 180 4.22 -9.22 -6.09
CA ASP A 180 5.41 -9.68 -6.81
C ASP A 180 5.36 -9.32 -8.30
N ASP A 181 4.18 -9.38 -8.91
CA ASP A 181 3.93 -8.90 -10.26
C ASP A 181 4.16 -7.39 -10.40
N LEU A 182 3.67 -6.59 -9.45
CA LEU A 182 3.93 -5.15 -9.43
C LEU A 182 5.43 -4.86 -9.31
N LEU A 183 6.15 -5.52 -8.40
CA LEU A 183 7.58 -5.31 -8.20
C LEU A 183 8.38 -5.72 -9.45
N THR A 184 8.00 -6.82 -10.10
CA THR A 184 8.58 -7.26 -11.37
C THR A 184 8.32 -6.25 -12.48
N PHE A 185 7.08 -5.76 -12.58
CA PHE A 185 6.69 -4.75 -13.54
C PHE A 185 7.48 -3.44 -13.35
N LEU A 186 7.57 -2.96 -12.11
CA LEU A 186 8.32 -1.74 -11.77
C LEU A 186 9.79 -1.91 -12.10
N THR A 187 10.39 -3.07 -11.79
CA THR A 187 11.78 -3.40 -12.12
C THR A 187 12.05 -3.27 -13.61
N ARG A 188 11.19 -3.86 -14.46
CA ARG A 188 11.30 -3.74 -15.93
C ARG A 188 11.12 -2.31 -16.44
N LYS A 189 10.37 -1.48 -15.70
CA LYS A 189 10.10 -0.07 -16.08
C LYS A 189 11.10 0.93 -15.52
N GLN A 190 12.02 0.55 -14.63
CA GLN A 190 12.92 1.52 -13.97
C GLN A 190 13.79 2.31 -14.94
N GLU A 191 14.23 1.68 -16.03
CA GLU A 191 15.11 2.30 -17.02
C GLU A 191 14.39 3.37 -17.86
N VAL A 192 13.05 3.28 -17.95
CA VAL A 192 12.25 4.10 -18.87
C VAL A 192 11.32 5.06 -18.11
N SER A 193 10.94 4.75 -16.87
CA SER A 193 10.00 5.53 -16.07
C SER A 193 10.64 5.96 -14.75
N ARG A 194 11.00 7.25 -14.66
CA ARG A 194 11.45 7.86 -13.40
C ARG A 194 10.42 7.73 -12.27
N PRO A 195 9.09 7.84 -12.49
CA PRO A 195 8.09 7.52 -11.48
C PRO A 195 8.15 6.06 -11.01
N ALA A 196 8.29 5.10 -11.92
CA ALA A 196 8.38 3.67 -11.56
C ALA A 196 9.64 3.37 -10.72
N SER A 197 10.80 3.92 -11.13
CA SER A 197 12.05 3.79 -10.38
C SER A 197 11.92 4.35 -8.96
N ARG A 198 11.33 5.55 -8.82
CA ARG A 198 11.11 6.15 -7.49
C ARG A 198 10.13 5.33 -6.66
N LEU A 199 9.01 4.91 -7.23
CA LEU A 199 8.04 4.08 -6.51
C LEU A 199 8.70 2.79 -6.00
N MET A 200 9.52 2.13 -6.83
CA MET A 200 10.28 0.95 -6.41
C MET A 200 11.16 1.22 -5.19
N GLN A 201 11.82 2.38 -5.09
CA GLN A 201 12.65 2.72 -3.92
C GLN A 201 11.84 2.75 -2.61
N TYR A 202 10.56 3.15 -2.67
CA TYR A 202 9.69 3.16 -1.49
C TYR A 202 9.04 1.81 -1.22
N LEU A 203 8.87 0.96 -2.23
CA LEU A 203 8.25 -0.36 -2.10
C LEU A 203 9.26 -1.50 -1.85
N SER A 204 10.54 -1.27 -2.11
CA SER A 204 11.59 -2.28 -1.88
C SER A 204 11.73 -2.55 -0.39
N PHE A 205 11.65 -3.82 0.01
CA PHE A 205 11.98 -4.21 1.38
C PHE A 205 13.48 -3.97 1.61
N PRO A 206 13.89 -3.48 2.79
CA PRO A 206 15.30 -3.45 3.13
C PRO A 206 15.85 -4.87 3.04
N LYS A 207 16.91 -5.06 2.25
CA LYS A 207 17.61 -6.35 2.24
C LYS A 207 18.05 -6.65 3.68
N PRO A 208 17.83 -7.88 4.19
CA PRO A 208 18.40 -8.26 5.47
C PRO A 208 19.92 -8.05 5.39
N LYS A 209 20.47 -7.36 6.40
CA LYS A 209 21.91 -7.15 6.56
C LYS A 209 22.60 -8.44 6.92
#